data_AF-A0A6N7YEC4-F1
#
_entry.id   AF-A0A6N7YEC4-F1
#
_cell.length_a   1.000
_cell.length_b   1.000
_cell.length_c   1.000
_cell.angle_alpha   90.00
_cell.angle_beta   90.00
_cell.angle_gamma   90.00
#
_symmetry.space_group_name_H-M   'P 1'
#
loop_
_entity.id
_entity.type
_entity.pdbx_description
1 polymer ?
#
loop_
_entity_poly.entity_id
_entity_poly.type
_entity_poly.pdbx_seq_one_letter_code
_entity_poly.pdbx_strand_id
1 'polypeptide(L)'
;MPDVGTLQVSLVSNRGKRPITDAAVEISSAGEPDKILEILKTDVSGQTEVIELETPPLEYSMEPGLNQPYSEYNLKITAPGFEPVEVSGSQMLSGQLALQNLSLEPTITEMASYEVLAIGPHTLYGDYPPKIAESEVKDIQATGEVVLSRVVIPEYVIVHDGAVSDNTAKNYYVLYKDYIKNVASCEIYSTWPKETLKANILAIMSFTLNRVYTEWYRNHCSFMVEKCGNAGIFT
;
A
#
# COMPACT_ATOMS: atom_id res chain seq x y z
N MET A 1 -6.84 -22.40 -18.39
CA MET A 1 -5.71 -22.22 -17.46
C MET A 1 -6.00 -20.96 -16.67
N PRO A 2 -5.64 -20.89 -15.38
CA PRO A 2 -5.69 -19.63 -14.65
C PRO A 2 -4.80 -18.61 -15.36
N ASP A 3 -5.16 -17.33 -15.22
CA ASP A 3 -4.28 -16.25 -15.64
C ASP A 3 -3.07 -16.16 -14.68
N VAL A 4 -2.07 -15.36 -15.03
CA VAL A 4 -0.88 -15.16 -14.19
C VAL A 4 -0.63 -13.67 -13.96
N GLY A 5 -0.26 -13.36 -12.73
CA GLY A 5 0.39 -12.10 -12.34
C GLY A 5 1.87 -12.32 -12.08
N THR A 6 2.63 -11.25 -11.94
CA THR A 6 4.05 -11.31 -11.62
C THR A 6 4.36 -10.62 -10.30
N LEU A 7 5.34 -11.14 -9.57
CA LEU A 7 5.77 -10.60 -8.28
C LEU A 7 7.27 -10.33 -8.29
N GLN A 8 7.66 -9.17 -7.76
CA GLN A 8 9.04 -8.87 -7.41
C GLN A 8 9.09 -8.22 -6.02
N VAL A 9 10.06 -8.64 -5.20
CA VAL A 9 10.31 -8.05 -3.89
C VAL A 9 11.61 -7.26 -3.92
N SER A 10 11.60 -6.03 -3.40
CA SER A 10 12.77 -5.17 -3.26
C SER A 10 12.96 -4.79 -1.80
N LEU A 11 14.13 -5.11 -1.26
CA LEU A 11 14.46 -4.93 0.15
C LEU A 11 15.60 -3.94 0.33
N VAL A 12 15.37 -2.97 1.19
CA VAL A 12 16.39 -2.00 1.63
C VAL A 12 16.48 -1.96 3.14
N SER A 13 17.65 -1.63 3.68
CA SER A 13 17.79 -1.33 5.10
C SER A 13 17.10 -0.02 5.43
N ASN A 14 16.33 0.02 6.52
CA ASN A 14 15.77 1.28 6.98
C ASN A 14 16.85 2.28 7.38
N ARG A 15 18.00 1.79 7.85
CA ARG A 15 19.17 2.62 8.14
C ARG A 15 20.00 2.83 6.87
N GLY A 16 19.91 4.03 6.30
CA GLY A 16 20.75 4.45 5.18
C GLY A 16 20.33 3.91 3.81
N LYS A 17 19.16 3.25 3.70
CA LYS A 17 18.50 2.85 2.44
C LYS A 17 19.40 2.04 1.49
N ARG A 18 20.26 1.20 2.07
CA ARG A 18 21.14 0.29 1.31
C ARG A 18 20.37 -0.96 0.91
N PRO A 19 20.56 -1.49 -0.30
CA PRO A 19 19.99 -2.78 -0.69
C PRO A 19 20.40 -3.91 0.27
N ILE A 20 19.48 -4.85 0.52
CA ILE A 20 19.75 -6.04 1.34
C ILE A 20 19.91 -7.25 0.41
N THR A 21 21.12 -7.80 0.34
CA THR A 21 21.44 -8.99 -0.46
C THR A 21 21.28 -10.26 0.35
N ASP A 22 20.99 -11.38 -0.32
CA ASP A 22 20.83 -12.72 0.26
C ASP A 22 19.71 -12.83 1.32
N ALA A 23 18.74 -11.91 1.28
CA ALA A 23 17.50 -12.06 2.05
C ALA A 23 16.64 -13.15 1.42
N ALA A 24 16.10 -14.06 2.23
CA ALA A 24 15.17 -15.08 1.79
C ALA A 24 13.73 -14.54 1.83
N VAL A 25 12.99 -14.79 0.74
CA VAL A 25 11.59 -14.45 0.60
C VAL A 25 10.82 -15.75 0.33
N GLU A 26 10.12 -16.24 1.34
CA GLU A 26 9.24 -17.40 1.22
C GLU A 26 7.83 -16.95 0.85
N ILE A 27 7.24 -17.60 -0.14
CA ILE A 27 5.96 -17.21 -0.73
C ILE A 27 4.98 -18.35 -0.52
N SER A 28 3.81 -18.06 0.05
CA SER A 28 2.70 -19.01 0.19
C SER A 28 1.37 -18.37 -0.20
N SER A 29 0.40 -19.18 -0.60
CA SER A 29 -0.96 -18.70 -0.84
C SER A 29 -1.64 -18.37 0.49
N ALA A 30 -2.45 -17.31 0.54
CA ALA A 30 -3.20 -16.95 1.74
C ALA A 30 -4.15 -18.07 2.21
N GLY A 31 -4.66 -18.89 1.28
CA GLY A 31 -5.51 -20.05 1.59
C GLY A 31 -4.76 -21.29 2.08
N GLU A 32 -3.46 -21.42 1.79
CA GLU A 32 -2.61 -22.55 2.18
C GLU A 32 -1.28 -22.02 2.76
N PRO A 33 -1.29 -21.33 3.92
CA PRO A 33 -0.12 -20.60 4.44
C PRO A 33 1.07 -21.49 4.80
N ASP A 34 0.81 -22.77 5.15
CA ASP A 34 1.83 -23.76 5.50
C ASP A 34 2.54 -24.36 4.28
N LYS A 35 2.00 -24.14 3.07
CA LYS A 35 2.57 -24.66 1.82
C LYS A 35 3.36 -23.56 1.13
N ILE A 36 4.67 -23.68 1.22
CA ILE A 36 5.60 -22.80 0.50
C ILE A 36 5.53 -23.14 -0.99
N LEU A 37 5.17 -22.14 -1.79
CA LEU A 37 5.12 -22.23 -3.24
C LEU A 37 6.52 -22.01 -3.84
N GLU A 38 7.21 -20.98 -3.37
CA GLU A 38 8.52 -20.56 -3.89
C GLU A 38 9.38 -19.95 -2.77
N ILE A 39 10.71 -20.05 -2.90
CA ILE A 39 11.67 -19.37 -2.03
C ILE A 39 12.67 -18.62 -2.89
N LEU A 40 12.64 -17.29 -2.82
CA LEU A 40 13.52 -16.42 -3.58
C LEU A 40 14.61 -15.83 -2.71
N LYS A 41 15.68 -15.37 -3.35
CA LYS A 41 16.74 -14.60 -2.71
C LYS A 41 16.93 -13.26 -3.39
N THR A 42 17.22 -12.23 -2.60
CA THR A 42 17.57 -10.91 -3.15
C THR A 42 19.00 -10.86 -3.66
N ASP A 43 19.18 -10.16 -4.78
CA ASP A 43 20.47 -9.94 -5.43
C ASP A 43 21.27 -8.77 -4.82
N VAL A 44 22.36 -8.38 -5.50
CA VAL A 44 23.20 -7.23 -5.11
C VAL A 44 22.46 -5.88 -5.15
N SER A 45 21.35 -5.81 -5.89
CA SER A 45 20.46 -4.65 -5.97
C SER A 45 19.34 -4.71 -4.94
N GLY A 46 19.31 -5.76 -4.09
CA GLY A 46 18.30 -5.99 -3.07
C GLY A 46 16.97 -6.46 -3.65
N GLN A 47 16.95 -6.99 -4.88
CA GLN A 47 15.74 -7.40 -5.58
C GLN A 47 15.72 -8.91 -5.79
N THR A 48 14.55 -9.52 -5.68
CA THR A 48 14.34 -10.88 -6.16
C THR A 48 14.26 -10.90 -7.69
N GLU A 49 14.38 -12.08 -8.27
CA GLU A 49 13.86 -12.30 -9.63
C GLU A 49 12.35 -12.11 -9.67
N VAL A 50 11.81 -11.94 -10.88
CA VAL A 50 10.39 -11.83 -11.13
C VAL A 50 9.83 -13.23 -11.32
N ILE A 51 8.82 -13.60 -10.54
CA ILE A 51 8.14 -14.90 -10.67
C ILE A 51 6.69 -14.72 -11.12
N GLU A 52 6.14 -15.76 -11.74
CA GLU A 52 4.72 -15.84 -12.09
C GLU A 52 3.93 -16.56 -11.00
N LEU A 53 2.77 -16.00 -10.65
CA LEU A 53 1.85 -16.55 -9.66
C LEU A 53 0.44 -16.60 -10.25
N GLU A 54 -0.33 -17.63 -9.89
CA GLU A 54 -1.69 -17.83 -10.39
C GLU A 54 -2.63 -16.71 -9.93
N THR A 55 -3.42 -16.18 -10.86
CA THR A 55 -4.41 -15.14 -10.59
C THR A 55 -5.78 -15.52 -11.15
N PRO A 56 -6.87 -14.95 -10.63
CA PRO A 56 -8.16 -15.01 -11.28
C PRO A 56 -8.10 -14.38 -12.68
N PRO A 57 -9.05 -14.71 -13.56
CA PRO A 57 -9.13 -14.14 -14.90
C PRO A 57 -9.26 -12.61 -14.89
N LEU A 58 -8.63 -11.95 -15.86
CA LEU A 58 -8.67 -10.49 -16.03
C LEU A 58 -10.09 -9.92 -15.99
N GLU A 59 -11.05 -10.63 -16.56
CA GLU A 59 -12.45 -10.20 -16.70
C GLU A 59 -13.11 -9.87 -15.35
N TYR A 60 -12.69 -10.54 -14.27
CA TYR A 60 -13.25 -10.28 -12.93
C TYR A 60 -12.94 -8.87 -12.43
N SER A 61 -11.87 -8.25 -12.94
CA SER A 61 -11.48 -6.88 -12.56
C SER A 61 -12.10 -5.80 -13.44
N MET A 62 -12.67 -6.18 -14.59
CA MET A 62 -13.12 -5.23 -15.63
C MET A 62 -14.56 -4.78 -15.44
N GLU A 63 -15.38 -5.56 -14.73
CA GLU A 63 -16.78 -5.25 -14.44
C GLU A 63 -17.08 -5.51 -12.96
N PRO A 64 -17.97 -4.72 -12.33
CA PRO A 64 -18.43 -5.01 -10.98
C PRO A 64 -19.07 -6.41 -10.91
N GLY A 65 -18.62 -7.22 -9.97
CA GLY A 65 -19.08 -8.60 -9.82
C GLY A 65 -18.87 -9.15 -8.41
N LEU A 66 -19.33 -10.38 -8.21
CA LEU A 66 -19.16 -11.10 -6.93
C LEU A 66 -17.83 -11.87 -6.84
N ASN A 67 -17.14 -12.03 -7.97
CA ASN A 67 -15.91 -12.80 -8.02
C ASN A 67 -14.73 -11.92 -7.63
N GLN A 68 -13.85 -12.44 -6.77
CA GLN A 68 -12.62 -11.74 -6.39
C GLN A 68 -11.66 -11.64 -7.59
N PRO A 69 -11.20 -10.43 -7.97
CA PRO A 69 -10.37 -10.24 -9.16
C PRO A 69 -8.87 -10.50 -8.96
N TYR A 70 -8.44 -10.78 -7.73
CA TYR A 70 -7.03 -10.95 -7.38
C TYR A 70 -6.80 -12.19 -6.51
N SER A 71 -5.60 -12.76 -6.60
CA SER A 71 -5.12 -13.78 -5.65
C SER A 71 -4.41 -13.11 -4.47
N GLU A 72 -4.43 -13.76 -3.30
CA GLU A 72 -3.73 -13.27 -2.11
C GLU A 72 -2.56 -14.19 -1.75
N TYR A 73 -1.40 -13.59 -1.49
CA TYR A 73 -0.18 -14.30 -1.11
C TYR A 73 0.41 -13.74 0.18
N ASN A 74 1.01 -14.62 0.98
CA ASN A 74 1.80 -14.28 2.14
C ASN A 74 3.29 -14.33 1.78
N LEU A 75 4.04 -13.36 2.25
CA LEU A 75 5.48 -13.23 2.02
C LEU A 75 6.18 -13.20 3.37
N LYS A 76 7.00 -14.22 3.66
CA LYS A 76 7.85 -14.25 4.84
C LYS A 76 9.27 -13.89 4.44
N ILE A 77 9.77 -12.80 5.00
CA ILE A 77 11.04 -12.22 4.63
C ILE A 77 12.00 -12.34 5.81
N THR A 78 13.14 -12.96 5.56
CA THR A 78 14.20 -13.13 6.55
C THR A 78 15.54 -12.72 5.95
N ALA A 79 16.32 -11.96 6.71
CA ALA A 79 17.66 -11.56 6.31
C ALA A 79 18.60 -11.55 7.53
N PRO A 80 19.84 -12.04 7.41
CA PRO A 80 20.79 -12.02 8.52
C PRO A 80 21.03 -10.60 9.05
N GLY A 81 20.85 -10.39 10.35
CA GLY A 81 21.03 -9.08 11.00
C GLY A 81 19.87 -8.10 10.81
N PHE A 82 18.70 -8.57 10.36
CA PHE A 82 17.48 -7.77 10.23
C PHE A 82 16.31 -8.44 10.94
N GLU A 83 15.34 -7.64 11.38
CA GLU A 83 14.08 -8.15 11.92
C GLU A 83 13.30 -8.84 10.79
N PRO A 84 12.75 -10.04 11.03
CA PRO A 84 11.94 -10.73 10.05
C PRO A 84 10.59 -10.02 9.90
N VAL A 85 10.08 -9.97 8.67
CA VAL A 85 8.82 -9.30 8.33
C VAL A 85 7.94 -10.28 7.57
N GLU A 86 6.65 -10.32 7.91
CA GLU A 86 5.64 -11.06 7.19
C GLU A 86 4.64 -10.09 6.56
N VAL A 87 4.51 -10.12 5.25
CA VAL A 87 3.42 -9.43 4.55
C VAL A 87 2.30 -10.44 4.33
N SER A 88 1.14 -10.17 4.89
CA SER A 88 -0.04 -11.03 4.70
C SER A 88 -1.05 -10.38 3.78
N GLY A 89 -1.61 -11.14 2.84
CA GLY A 89 -2.67 -10.67 1.94
C GLY A 89 -2.19 -9.84 0.75
N SER A 90 -0.95 -10.04 0.28
CA SER A 90 -0.43 -9.37 -0.92
C SER A 90 -1.26 -9.74 -2.15
N GLN A 91 -1.87 -8.74 -2.79
CA GLN A 91 -2.85 -8.95 -3.86
C GLN A 91 -2.18 -9.00 -5.24
N MET A 92 -2.40 -10.08 -6.00
CA MET A 92 -1.87 -10.28 -7.35
C MET A 92 -2.99 -10.22 -8.39
N LEU A 93 -2.82 -9.38 -9.41
CA LEU A 93 -3.77 -9.20 -10.50
C LEU A 93 -3.24 -9.78 -11.82
N SER A 94 -4.14 -10.26 -12.67
CA SER A 94 -3.81 -10.84 -13.98
C SER A 94 -3.03 -9.87 -14.86
N GLY A 95 -1.89 -10.34 -15.38
CA GLY A 95 -1.01 -9.61 -16.28
C GLY A 95 -0.29 -8.40 -15.67
N GLN A 96 -0.39 -8.20 -14.35
CA GLN A 96 0.24 -7.08 -13.64
C GLN A 96 1.48 -7.52 -12.85
N LEU A 97 2.40 -6.58 -12.65
CA LEU A 97 3.55 -6.75 -11.77
C LEU A 97 3.26 -6.10 -10.42
N ALA A 98 3.20 -6.92 -9.38
CA ALA A 98 3.18 -6.45 -8.01
C ALA A 98 4.61 -6.26 -7.49
N LEU A 99 4.90 -5.03 -7.05
CA LEU A 99 6.19 -4.61 -6.52
C LEU A 99 6.11 -4.44 -5.00
N GLN A 100 6.74 -5.36 -4.28
CA GLN A 100 6.78 -5.35 -2.82
C GLN A 100 8.05 -4.67 -2.33
N ASN A 101 7.95 -3.36 -2.08
CA ASN A 101 9.07 -2.56 -1.59
C ASN A 101 9.02 -2.48 -0.07
N LEU A 102 10.00 -3.09 0.60
CA LEU A 102 10.05 -3.15 2.06
C LEU A 102 11.38 -2.64 2.58
N SER A 103 11.31 -2.06 3.79
CA SER A 103 12.45 -1.49 4.47
C SER A 103 12.63 -2.22 5.80
N LEU A 104 13.68 -3.05 5.92
CA LEU A 104 13.88 -3.87 7.12
C LEU A 104 14.68 -3.11 8.18
N GLU A 105 14.29 -3.30 9.45
CA GLU A 105 15.04 -2.77 10.59
C GLU A 105 16.23 -3.66 10.92
N PRO A 106 17.46 -3.11 11.02
CA PRO A 106 18.60 -3.87 11.49
C PRO A 106 18.42 -4.30 12.95
N THR A 107 18.71 -5.56 13.24
CA THR A 107 18.66 -6.10 14.60
C THR A 107 19.92 -6.87 14.95
N ILE A 108 20.18 -6.92 16.26
CA ILE A 108 21.26 -7.71 16.87
C ILE A 108 20.70 -8.97 17.54
N THR A 109 19.37 -9.14 17.54
CA THR A 109 18.67 -10.23 18.21
C THR A 109 18.16 -11.23 17.19
N GLU A 110 18.67 -12.47 17.22
CA GLU A 110 18.25 -13.53 16.29
C GLU A 110 16.87 -14.14 16.61
N MET A 111 16.29 -13.83 17.77
CA MET A 111 14.96 -14.30 18.20
C MET A 111 13.85 -13.25 18.00
N ALA A 112 13.99 -12.36 17.02
CA ALA A 112 12.95 -11.38 16.73
C ALA A 112 11.67 -12.08 16.22
N SER A 113 10.51 -11.71 16.78
CA SER A 113 9.21 -12.09 16.23
C SER A 113 8.99 -11.38 14.91
N TYR A 114 8.22 -11.99 14.01
CA TYR A 114 7.82 -11.35 12.75
C TYR A 114 7.03 -10.06 13.02
N GLU A 115 7.44 -8.97 12.38
CA GLU A 115 6.55 -7.83 12.18
C GLU A 115 5.54 -8.21 11.09
N VAL A 116 4.25 -8.24 11.45
CA VAL A 116 3.18 -8.63 10.51
C VAL A 116 2.54 -7.40 9.89
N LEU A 117 2.70 -7.26 8.58
CA LEU A 117 2.08 -6.26 7.73
C LEU A 117 0.86 -6.89 7.04
N ALA A 118 -0.30 -6.78 7.67
CA ALA A 118 -1.56 -7.30 7.12
C ALA A 118 -2.20 -6.30 6.14
N ILE A 119 -2.46 -6.76 4.92
CA ILE A 119 -3.23 -6.06 3.90
C ILE A 119 -4.65 -6.61 3.92
N GLY A 120 -5.63 -5.73 4.07
CA GLY A 120 -7.04 -6.10 3.99
C GLY A 120 -7.51 -6.34 2.54
N PRO A 121 -8.78 -6.75 2.37
CA PRO A 121 -9.39 -6.83 1.05
C PRO A 121 -9.32 -5.51 0.28
N HIS A 122 -9.28 -5.57 -1.05
CA HIS A 122 -9.32 -4.35 -1.87
C HIS A 122 -10.64 -3.61 -1.66
N THR A 123 -10.65 -2.26 -1.63
CA THR A 123 -11.87 -1.49 -1.31
C THR A 123 -13.04 -1.75 -2.27
N LEU A 124 -12.75 -1.96 -3.56
CA LEU A 124 -13.75 -2.32 -4.58
C LEU A 124 -14.36 -3.72 -4.43
N TYR A 125 -13.78 -4.58 -3.58
CA TYR A 125 -14.26 -5.94 -3.32
C TYR A 125 -14.74 -6.16 -1.88
N GLY A 126 -14.03 -5.58 -0.91
CA GLY A 126 -14.37 -5.69 0.51
C GLY A 126 -15.60 -4.88 0.90
N ASP A 127 -16.23 -5.29 2.01
CA ASP A 127 -17.33 -4.55 2.61
C ASP A 127 -16.76 -3.48 3.55
N TYR A 128 -16.73 -2.25 3.06
CA TYR A 128 -16.28 -1.08 3.81
C TYR A 128 -17.45 -0.13 4.04
N PRO A 129 -17.50 0.54 5.20
CA PRO A 129 -18.53 1.54 5.46
C PRO A 129 -18.50 2.63 4.38
N PRO A 130 -19.66 3.14 3.97
CA PRO A 130 -19.72 4.18 2.94
C PRO A 130 -18.91 5.39 3.39
N LYS A 131 -18.13 5.95 2.45
CA LYS A 131 -17.39 7.19 2.68
C LYS A 131 -18.36 8.28 3.11
N ILE A 132 -18.04 8.95 4.21
CA ILE A 132 -18.85 10.06 4.73
C ILE A 132 -18.84 11.17 3.68
N ALA A 133 -20.01 11.57 3.19
CA ALA A 133 -20.14 12.63 2.21
C ALA A 133 -19.66 13.97 2.81
N GLU A 134 -18.71 14.60 2.13
CA GLU A 134 -18.26 15.96 2.45
C GLU A 134 -19.12 16.97 1.68
N SER A 135 -19.37 18.14 2.28
CA SER A 135 -20.01 19.25 1.56
C SER A 135 -19.19 19.63 0.33
N GLU A 136 -19.84 19.82 -0.82
CA GLU A 136 -19.19 20.23 -2.06
C GLU A 136 -18.44 21.56 -1.91
N VAL A 137 -19.00 22.47 -1.11
CA VAL A 137 -18.38 23.75 -0.74
C VAL A 137 -17.95 23.68 0.72
N LYS A 138 -16.65 23.79 0.95
CA LYS A 138 -16.07 23.90 2.30
C LYS A 138 -16.15 25.35 2.77
N ASP A 139 -16.65 25.58 3.99
CA ASP A 139 -16.61 26.91 4.60
C ASP A 139 -15.17 27.23 4.99
N ILE A 140 -14.52 28.09 4.20
CA ILE A 140 -13.17 28.58 4.44
C ILE A 140 -13.22 29.75 5.42
N GLN A 141 -13.63 29.51 6.67
CA GLN A 141 -13.41 30.49 7.73
C GLN A 141 -11.91 30.51 8.04
N ALA A 142 -11.21 31.43 7.38
CA ALA A 142 -9.78 31.62 7.52
C ALA A 142 -9.43 32.11 8.93
N THR A 143 -9.29 31.19 9.89
CA THR A 143 -8.71 31.47 11.19
C THR A 143 -7.18 31.56 11.05
N GLY A 144 -6.71 32.64 10.45
CA GLY A 144 -5.46 33.29 10.85
C GLY A 144 -4.12 32.81 10.29
N GLU A 145 -4.00 31.70 9.55
CA GLU A 145 -2.67 31.32 9.02
C GLU A 145 -2.72 30.63 7.63
N VAL A 146 -2.88 31.46 6.60
CA VAL A 146 -2.41 31.22 5.21
C VAL A 146 -3.06 30.05 4.45
N VAL A 147 -4.10 30.38 3.68
CA VAL A 147 -4.29 29.73 2.37
C VAL A 147 -3.02 30.05 1.57
N LEU A 148 -2.22 29.02 1.22
CA LEU A 148 -1.01 29.21 0.45
C LEU A 148 -1.33 30.05 -0.79
N SER A 149 -0.62 31.17 -0.97
CA SER A 149 -0.83 32.08 -2.12
C SER A 149 -0.51 31.43 -3.48
N ARG A 150 0.05 30.22 -3.47
CA ARG A 150 0.40 29.40 -4.62
C ARG A 150 0.12 27.93 -4.33
N VAL A 151 -0.28 27.22 -5.38
CA VAL A 151 -0.39 25.76 -5.36
C VAL A 151 1.02 25.16 -5.32
N VAL A 152 1.39 24.51 -4.22
CA VAL A 152 2.62 23.74 -4.02
C VAL A 152 2.28 22.29 -3.66
N ILE A 153 2.90 21.34 -4.36
CA ILE A 153 2.79 19.92 -3.99
C ILE A 153 3.57 19.71 -2.68
N PRO A 154 2.95 19.17 -1.62
CA PRO A 154 3.64 18.95 -0.35
C PRO A 154 4.72 17.87 -0.50
N GLU A 155 5.76 17.95 0.33
CA GLU A 155 6.78 16.90 0.39
C GLU A 155 6.25 15.65 1.11
N TYR A 156 5.54 15.86 2.22
CA TYR A 156 4.95 14.79 3.04
C TYR A 156 3.46 14.99 3.29
N VAL A 157 2.75 13.88 3.47
CA VAL A 157 1.39 13.79 4.02
C VAL A 157 1.47 13.06 5.35
N ILE A 158 0.78 13.58 6.36
CA ILE A 158 0.70 12.95 7.69
C ILE A 158 -0.51 12.02 7.69
N VAL A 159 -0.28 10.73 7.88
CA VAL A 159 -1.32 9.70 7.99
C VAL A 159 -1.48 9.33 9.46
N HIS A 160 -2.71 9.41 9.95
CA HIS A 160 -3.07 9.02 11.31
C HIS A 160 -3.59 7.57 11.30
N ASP A 161 -2.96 6.69 12.09
CA ASP A 161 -3.23 5.24 12.11
C ASP A 161 -4.25 4.87 13.18
N GLY A 162 -5.40 5.54 13.14
CA GLY A 162 -6.48 5.37 14.11
C GLY A 162 -7.73 6.12 13.72
N ALA A 163 -8.78 5.97 14.53
CA ALA A 163 -9.96 6.81 14.37
C ALA A 163 -9.57 8.28 14.60
N VAL A 164 -10.26 9.19 13.91
CA VAL A 164 -10.19 10.65 14.05
C VAL A 164 -10.09 11.12 15.51
N SER A 165 -10.83 10.49 16.42
CA SER A 165 -10.89 10.84 17.83
C SER A 165 -9.81 10.18 18.70
N ASP A 166 -9.04 9.25 18.14
CA ASP A 166 -8.06 8.44 18.86
C ASP A 166 -6.68 9.12 18.87
N ASN A 167 -6.47 9.99 19.86
CA ASN A 167 -5.18 10.66 20.04
C ASN A 167 -4.02 9.73 20.46
N THR A 168 -4.28 8.43 20.70
CA THR A 168 -3.24 7.46 21.05
C THR A 168 -2.62 6.80 19.82
N ALA A 169 -3.27 6.93 18.66
CA ALA A 169 -2.79 6.38 17.39
C ALA A 169 -1.59 7.16 16.85
N LYS A 170 -0.71 6.42 16.17
CA LYS A 170 0.57 6.94 15.66
C LYS A 170 0.36 7.74 14.38
N ASN A 171 1.14 8.81 14.24
CA ASN A 171 1.22 9.58 13.00
C ASN A 171 2.42 9.14 12.17
N TYR A 172 2.21 8.94 10.89
CA TYR A 172 3.24 8.58 9.91
C TYR A 172 3.45 9.71 8.91
N TYR A 173 4.70 10.09 8.70
CA TYR A 173 5.09 11.06 7.68
C TYR A 173 5.44 10.29 6.41
N VAL A 174 4.55 10.35 5.43
CA VAL A 174 4.68 9.60 4.17
C VAL A 174 4.97 10.59 3.04
N LEU A 175 5.92 10.27 2.16
CA LEU A 175 6.16 11.10 0.98
C LEU A 175 4.88 11.20 0.15
N TYR A 176 4.53 12.41 -0.31
CA TYR A 176 3.28 12.64 -1.04
C TYR A 176 3.09 11.65 -2.21
N LYS A 177 4.15 11.41 -2.98
CA LYS A 177 4.13 10.46 -4.10
C LYS A 177 3.77 9.03 -3.67
N ASP A 178 4.25 8.59 -2.51
CA ASP A 178 4.07 7.21 -2.05
C ASP A 178 2.70 7.06 -1.39
N TYR A 179 2.22 8.11 -0.72
CA TYR A 179 0.84 8.21 -0.27
C TYR A 179 -0.15 8.06 -1.44
N ILE A 180 0.03 8.83 -2.53
CA ILE A 180 -0.89 8.76 -3.68
C ILE A 180 -0.88 7.38 -4.33
N LYS A 181 0.30 6.75 -4.46
CA LYS A 181 0.40 5.39 -5.01
C LYS A 181 -0.30 4.36 -4.12
N ASN A 182 -0.10 4.41 -2.80
CA ASN A 182 -0.75 3.50 -1.87
C ASN A 182 -2.27 3.67 -1.85
N VAL A 183 -2.76 4.92 -1.92
CA VAL A 183 -4.21 5.15 -2.01
C VAL A 183 -4.73 4.63 -3.35
N ALA A 184 -4.03 4.88 -4.45
CA ALA A 184 -4.45 4.38 -5.76
C ALA A 184 -4.49 2.85 -5.80
N SER A 185 -3.47 2.15 -5.31
CA SER A 185 -3.41 0.68 -5.33
C SER A 185 -4.52 0.00 -4.50
N CYS A 186 -5.20 0.76 -3.64
CA CYS A 186 -6.27 0.26 -2.80
C CYS A 186 -7.66 0.67 -3.26
N GLU A 187 -7.75 1.70 -4.10
CA GLU A 187 -9.01 2.27 -4.59
C GLU A 187 -9.31 1.88 -6.04
N ILE A 188 -8.29 1.49 -6.82
CA ILE A 188 -8.42 1.12 -8.24
C ILE A 188 -7.58 -0.11 -8.57
N TYR A 189 -8.10 -0.98 -9.44
CA TYR A 189 -7.33 -2.12 -9.95
C TYR A 189 -6.32 -1.70 -11.02
N SER A 190 -5.09 -2.19 -10.92
CA SER A 190 -4.00 -1.91 -11.86
C SER A 190 -4.24 -2.50 -13.27
N THR A 191 -5.20 -3.41 -13.42
CA THR A 191 -5.63 -4.00 -14.70
C THR A 191 -6.41 -3.04 -15.60
N TRP A 192 -6.93 -1.94 -15.05
CA TRP A 192 -7.77 -1.02 -15.79
C TRP A 192 -7.01 -0.28 -16.91
N PRO A 193 -7.73 0.19 -17.96
CA PRO A 193 -7.10 0.94 -19.04
C PRO A 193 -6.32 2.16 -18.53
N LYS A 194 -5.19 2.46 -19.18
CA LYS A 194 -4.28 3.53 -18.78
C LYS A 194 -4.96 4.89 -18.57
N GLU A 195 -5.93 5.23 -19.41
CA GLU A 195 -6.65 6.51 -19.28
C GLU A 195 -7.61 6.50 -18.08
N THR A 196 -8.19 5.35 -17.73
CA THR A 196 -9.00 5.16 -16.51
C THR A 196 -8.13 5.29 -15.26
N LEU A 197 -6.95 4.66 -15.25
CA LEU A 197 -5.99 4.80 -14.16
C LEU A 197 -5.58 6.27 -13.96
N LYS A 198 -5.19 6.96 -15.05
CA LYS A 198 -4.84 8.38 -15.00
C LYS A 198 -5.97 9.24 -14.47
N ALA A 199 -7.20 9.05 -14.96
CA ALA A 199 -8.34 9.85 -14.54
C ALA A 199 -8.61 9.70 -13.03
N ASN A 200 -8.59 8.46 -12.51
CA ASN A 200 -8.80 8.20 -11.08
C ASN A 200 -7.63 8.72 -10.23
N ILE A 201 -6.39 8.51 -10.65
CA ILE A 201 -5.21 9.03 -9.93
C ILE A 201 -5.25 10.56 -9.87
N LEU A 202 -5.62 11.23 -10.97
CA LEU A 202 -5.80 12.69 -10.99
C LEU A 202 -6.90 13.13 -10.02
N ALA A 203 -8.03 12.41 -9.96
CA ALA A 203 -9.09 12.69 -8.99
C ALA A 203 -8.61 12.52 -7.53
N ILE A 204 -7.88 11.44 -7.23
CA ILE A 204 -7.25 11.21 -5.92
C ILE A 204 -6.31 12.37 -5.58
N MET A 205 -5.42 12.75 -6.49
CA MET A 205 -4.50 13.87 -6.30
C MET A 205 -5.24 15.18 -6.03
N SER A 206 -6.26 15.50 -6.83
CA SER A 206 -7.08 16.70 -6.64
C SER A 206 -7.75 16.73 -5.28
N PHE A 207 -8.30 15.61 -4.83
CA PHE A 207 -8.99 15.50 -3.54
C PHE A 207 -8.02 15.60 -2.36
N THR A 208 -6.87 14.92 -2.43
CA THR A 208 -5.81 15.03 -1.42
C THR A 208 -5.30 16.46 -1.31
N LEU A 209 -5.00 17.11 -2.43
CA LEU A 209 -4.51 18.49 -2.44
C LEU A 209 -5.56 19.46 -1.90
N ASN A 210 -6.82 19.32 -2.32
CA ASN A 210 -7.92 20.15 -1.80
C ASN A 210 -7.98 20.10 -0.26
N ARG A 211 -7.90 18.89 0.33
CA ARG A 211 -7.91 18.70 1.79
C ARG A 211 -6.71 19.34 2.48
N VAL A 212 -5.52 19.32 1.86
CA VAL A 212 -4.32 20.00 2.37
C VAL A 212 -4.49 21.52 2.33
N TYR A 213 -4.98 22.09 1.23
CA TYR A 213 -5.12 23.55 1.09
C TYR A 213 -6.22 24.16 1.94
N THR A 214 -7.34 23.45 2.14
CA THR A 214 -8.43 23.97 2.97
C THR A 214 -8.19 23.73 4.45
N GLU A 215 -7.01 23.21 4.83
CA GLU A 215 -6.68 22.77 6.19
C GLU A 215 -7.81 21.94 6.84
N TRP A 216 -8.57 21.21 6.02
CA TRP A 216 -9.85 20.63 6.43
C TRP A 216 -9.66 19.77 7.68
N TYR A 217 -8.54 19.08 7.74
CA TYR A 217 -8.17 18.16 8.80
C TYR A 217 -7.44 18.78 9.99
N ARG A 218 -6.76 19.94 9.84
CA ARG A 218 -6.26 20.68 11.01
C ARG A 218 -7.42 21.30 11.79
N ASN A 219 -8.46 21.73 11.06
CA ASN A 219 -9.67 22.29 11.66
C ASN A 219 -10.68 21.22 12.13
N HIS A 220 -10.54 19.96 11.70
CA HIS A 220 -11.48 18.86 12.02
C HIS A 220 -10.83 17.56 12.57
N CYS A 221 -9.56 17.57 12.97
CA CYS A 221 -8.83 16.40 13.51
C CYS A 221 -9.04 15.07 12.76
N SER A 222 -9.13 15.04 11.42
CA SER A 222 -9.58 13.83 10.73
C SER A 222 -8.59 13.30 9.71
N PHE A 223 -8.11 12.08 9.87
CA PHE A 223 -7.75 11.25 8.73
C PHE A 223 -8.50 9.94 8.93
N MET A 224 -9.30 9.55 7.94
CA MET A 224 -9.83 8.20 7.83
C MET A 224 -9.44 7.74 6.44
N VAL A 225 -8.27 7.11 6.36
CA VAL A 225 -8.03 6.07 5.37
C VAL A 225 -8.05 4.81 6.21
N GLU A 226 -9.19 4.13 6.22
CA GLU A 226 -9.27 2.79 6.80
C GLU A 226 -8.24 1.93 6.09
N LYS A 227 -7.46 1.18 6.88
CA LYS A 227 -6.22 0.52 6.47
C LYS A 227 -6.36 -0.18 5.12
N CYS A 228 -5.66 0.35 4.14
CA CYS A 228 -4.84 -0.49 3.30
C CYS A 228 -3.44 -0.44 3.94
N GLY A 229 -2.89 -1.60 4.32
CA GLY A 229 -1.79 -1.73 5.27
C GLY A 229 -0.64 -0.73 5.08
N ASN A 230 0.01 -0.35 6.18
CA ASN A 230 1.12 0.61 6.26
C ASN A 230 2.42 0.11 5.61
N ALA A 231 2.32 -0.78 4.65
CA ALA A 231 3.42 -1.31 3.91
C ALA A 231 3.49 -0.52 2.60
N GLY A 232 4.69 -0.14 2.18
CA GLY A 232 4.96 0.50 0.88
C GLY A 232 4.73 -0.47 -0.29
N ILE A 233 3.54 -1.07 -0.31
CA ILE A 233 3.15 -2.17 -1.17
C ILE A 233 2.50 -1.55 -2.38
N PHE A 234 3.25 -1.60 -3.48
CA PHE A 234 2.74 -1.22 -4.79
C PHE A 234 2.28 -2.50 -5.47
N THR A 235 0.99 -2.81 -5.39
CA THR A 235 0.36 -3.78 -6.29
C THR A 235 -0.05 -3.13 -7.61
#